data_AF-A0A978TXR6-F1
#
_entry.id   AF-A0A978TXR6-F1
#
_cell.length_a   1.000
_cell.length_b   1.000
_cell.length_c   1.000
_cell.angle_alpha   90.00
_cell.angle_beta   90.00
_cell.angle_gamma   90.00
#
_symmetry.space_group_name_H-M   'P 1'
#
loop_
_entity.id
_entity.type
_entity.pdbx_description
1 polymer ?
#
loop_
_entity_poly.entity_id
_entity_poly.type
_entity_poly.pdbx_seq_one_letter_code
_entity_poly.pdbx_strand_id
1 'polypeptide(L)'
;MVKGGVLTGWLAASAALFGTVAVQAIAPIAPALAQRELQRGVMQYEQMMALQQQPTTLSSGTLIQLRSDPNFRGDFAAIVNDAATLLEGYTIVRRGGYFPENAGIPREQQLTTAQVTYRVYSLGGRDELVLYRTPRIGTAQYFIRRLQEQPAQPTPSPGRQRLG
;
A
#
# COMPACT_ATOMS: atom_id res chain seq x y z
N MET A 1 -15.50 -34.87 82.13
CA MET A 1 -14.86 -36.12 81.67
C MET A 1 -14.81 -36.09 80.14
N VAL A 2 -13.69 -36.58 79.56
CA VAL A 2 -13.38 -36.79 78.11
C VAL A 2 -13.14 -35.47 77.34
N LYS A 3 -11.94 -35.03 76.87
CA LYS A 3 -10.71 -35.60 76.29
C LYS A 3 -10.87 -36.24 74.89
N GLY A 4 -10.30 -35.58 73.87
CA GLY A 4 -10.01 -36.14 72.53
C GLY A 4 -10.26 -35.11 71.42
N GLY A 5 -9.42 -34.88 70.43
CA GLY A 5 -8.16 -35.51 70.03
C GLY A 5 -7.52 -34.66 68.91
N VAL A 6 -6.19 -34.72 68.87
CA VAL A 6 -5.30 -34.10 67.88
C VAL A 6 -5.51 -34.74 66.51
N LEU A 7 -5.40 -33.98 65.41
CA LEU A 7 -4.77 -34.48 64.17
C LEU A 7 -4.25 -33.32 63.30
N THR A 8 -2.94 -33.36 63.14
CA THR A 8 -2.04 -32.54 62.35
C THR A 8 -2.22 -32.80 60.84
N GLY A 9 -2.14 -31.78 59.99
CA GLY A 9 -2.24 -31.92 58.53
C GLY A 9 -1.61 -30.77 57.74
N TRP A 10 -0.29 -30.84 57.59
CA TRP A 10 0.62 -30.39 56.53
C TRP A 10 0.14 -29.47 55.36
N LEU A 11 0.92 -28.39 55.17
CA LEU A 11 1.49 -27.81 53.91
C LEU A 11 0.63 -27.56 52.65
N ALA A 12 0.52 -26.28 52.26
CA ALA A 12 0.88 -25.72 50.94
C ALA A 12 0.61 -24.20 50.97
N ALA A 13 1.62 -23.33 51.02
CA ALA A 13 2.38 -22.79 49.89
C ALA A 13 1.55 -21.88 48.94
N SER A 14 1.83 -20.58 49.07
CA SER A 14 2.07 -19.64 47.97
C SER A 14 0.98 -19.39 46.93
N ALA A 15 0.48 -18.16 46.85
CA ALA A 15 1.03 -17.14 45.96
C ALA A 15 0.05 -15.97 45.83
N ALA A 16 0.57 -14.77 46.08
CA ALA A 16 -0.08 -13.52 45.73
C ALA A 16 -0.32 -13.46 44.22
N LEU A 17 -1.57 -13.42 43.78
CA LEU A 17 -1.90 -12.95 42.44
C LEU A 17 -2.06 -11.44 42.50
N PHE A 18 -0.94 -10.77 42.25
CA PHE A 18 -0.92 -9.38 41.82
C PHE A 18 -1.82 -9.27 40.59
N GLY A 19 -2.95 -8.59 40.74
CA GLY A 19 -3.77 -8.15 39.63
C GLY A 19 -2.97 -7.16 38.79
N THR A 20 -2.38 -7.64 37.69
CA THR A 20 -1.84 -6.77 36.65
C THR A 20 -3.02 -6.14 35.93
N VAL A 21 -3.30 -4.87 36.26
CA VAL A 21 -4.16 -4.03 35.43
C VAL A 21 -3.45 -3.86 34.10
N ALA A 22 -3.98 -4.50 33.05
CA ALA A 22 -3.53 -4.27 31.69
C ALA A 22 -3.86 -2.82 31.32
N VAL A 23 -2.89 -1.92 31.46
CA VAL A 23 -2.96 -0.59 30.87
C VAL A 23 -2.87 -0.80 29.37
N GLN A 24 -4.01 -0.82 28.69
CA GLN A 24 -4.03 -0.69 27.24
C GLN A 24 -3.47 0.69 26.91
N ALA A 25 -2.24 0.73 26.39
CA ALA A 25 -1.67 1.94 25.84
C ALA A 25 -2.55 2.35 24.65
N ILE A 26 -3.44 3.30 24.88
CA ILE A 26 -4.16 3.98 23.81
C ILE A 26 -3.10 4.84 23.11
N ALA A 27 -2.49 4.28 22.07
CA ALA A 27 -1.62 5.06 21.20
C ALA A 27 -2.46 6.22 20.64
N PRO A 28 -1.98 7.48 20.72
CA PRO A 28 -2.68 8.59 20.11
C PRO A 28 -2.81 8.31 18.62
N ILE A 29 -4.05 8.22 18.13
CA ILE A 29 -4.36 8.10 16.72
C ILE A 29 -3.98 9.46 16.12
N ALA A 30 -2.75 9.57 15.60
CA ALA A 30 -2.36 10.71 14.80
C ALA A 30 -3.36 10.83 13.64
N PRO A 31 -3.83 12.05 13.30
CA PRO A 31 -4.72 12.23 12.17
C PRO A 31 -4.04 11.66 10.93
N ALA A 32 -4.76 10.82 10.17
CA ALA A 32 -4.26 10.27 8.92
C ALA A 32 -3.87 11.46 8.02
N LEU A 33 -2.62 11.49 7.56
CA LEU A 33 -2.20 12.51 6.60
C LEU A 33 -2.93 12.24 5.29
N ALA A 34 -3.68 13.24 4.81
CA ALA A 34 -4.29 13.18 3.49
C ALA A 34 -3.16 13.03 2.46
N GLN A 35 -3.03 11.84 1.87
CA GLN A 35 -1.99 11.59 0.88
C GLN A 35 -2.20 12.48 -0.36
N ARG A 36 -1.12 12.97 -0.95
CA ARG A 36 -1.17 13.80 -2.17
C ARG A 36 -1.03 12.93 -3.40
N GLU A 37 -1.96 13.06 -4.36
CA GLU A 37 -1.79 12.46 -5.69
C GLU A 37 -0.60 13.10 -6.42
N LEU A 38 0.32 12.26 -6.90
CA LEU A 38 1.51 12.64 -7.64
C LEU A 38 1.33 12.42 -9.14
N GLN A 39 0.69 11.32 -9.52
CA GLN A 39 0.55 10.90 -10.90
C GLN A 39 -0.68 10.02 -11.08
N ARG A 40 -1.26 10.07 -12.28
CA ARG A 40 -2.27 9.10 -12.75
C ARG A 40 -2.00 8.70 -14.19
N GLY A 41 -2.50 7.55 -14.61
CA GLY A 41 -2.37 7.14 -16.00
C GLY A 41 -2.93 5.76 -16.32
N VAL A 42 -2.64 5.33 -17.54
CA VAL A 42 -2.94 4.00 -18.07
C VAL A 42 -1.65 3.36 -18.56
N MET A 43 -1.43 2.09 -18.23
CA MET A 43 -0.30 1.33 -18.77
C MET A 43 -0.68 -0.13 -19.00
N GLN A 44 0.24 -0.93 -19.55
CA GLN A 44 0.03 -2.37 -19.69
C GLN A 44 0.15 -3.05 -18.32
N TYR A 45 -0.68 -4.07 -18.09
CA TYR A 45 -0.67 -4.86 -16.85
C TYR A 45 0.71 -5.47 -16.57
N GLU A 46 1.36 -6.02 -17.60
CA GLU A 46 2.72 -6.58 -17.47
C GLU A 46 3.75 -5.53 -17.01
N GLN A 47 3.62 -4.27 -17.46
CA GLN A 47 4.50 -3.19 -17.00
C GLN A 47 4.24 -2.86 -15.53
N MET A 48 2.97 -2.86 -15.11
CA MET A 48 2.60 -2.68 -13.71
C MET A 48 3.14 -3.80 -12.82
N MET A 49 3.05 -5.05 -13.26
CA MET A 49 3.63 -6.20 -12.55
C MET A 49 5.15 -6.09 -12.44
N ALA A 50 5.82 -5.68 -13.52
CA ALA A 50 7.26 -5.44 -13.49
C ALA A 50 7.64 -4.33 -12.49
N LEU A 51 6.85 -3.25 -12.38
CA LEU A 51 7.06 -2.21 -11.36
C LEU A 51 6.87 -2.74 -9.95
N GLN A 52 5.83 -3.55 -9.72
CA GLN A 52 5.56 -4.16 -8.42
C GLN A 52 6.68 -5.11 -7.98
N GLN A 53 7.33 -5.81 -8.91
CA GLN A 53 8.42 -6.76 -8.61
C GLN A 53 9.79 -6.08 -8.39
N GLN A 54 9.87 -4.75 -8.45
CA GLN A 54 11.13 -4.05 -8.22
C GLN A 54 11.60 -4.18 -6.76
N PRO A 55 12.93 -4.16 -6.51
CA PRO A 55 13.48 -4.19 -5.15
C PRO A 55 13.07 -3.00 -4.26
N THR A 56 12.53 -1.94 -4.88
CA THR A 56 12.01 -0.76 -4.19
C THR A 56 10.64 -0.99 -3.57
N THR A 57 9.92 -2.05 -3.95
CA THR A 57 8.62 -2.39 -3.40
C THR A 57 8.77 -2.91 -1.97
N LEU A 58 8.10 -2.24 -1.04
CA LEU A 58 8.09 -2.56 0.38
C LEU A 58 6.99 -3.57 0.73
N SER A 59 5.82 -3.42 0.10
CA SER A 59 4.67 -4.30 0.29
C SER A 59 3.70 -4.20 -0.89
N SER A 60 2.86 -5.22 -1.07
CA SER A 60 1.82 -5.24 -2.10
C SER A 60 0.64 -6.10 -1.67
N GLY A 61 -0.54 -5.82 -2.23
CA GLY A 61 -1.74 -6.56 -1.90
C GLY A 61 -3.00 -6.03 -2.58
N THR A 62 -4.12 -6.53 -2.13
CA THR A 62 -5.47 -6.06 -2.51
C THR A 62 -5.86 -4.84 -1.69
N LEU A 63 -6.77 -4.00 -2.19
CA LEU A 63 -7.21 -2.79 -1.49
C LEU A 63 -7.60 -3.04 -0.02
N ILE A 64 -8.25 -4.16 0.29
CA ILE A 64 -8.67 -4.46 1.68
C ILE A 64 -7.47 -4.70 2.62
N GLN A 65 -6.37 -5.22 2.11
CA GLN A 65 -5.15 -5.50 2.88
C GLN A 65 -4.37 -4.22 3.22
N LEU A 66 -4.58 -3.14 2.45
CA LEU A 66 -3.89 -1.85 2.66
C LEU A 66 -4.14 -1.28 4.06
N ARG A 67 -5.35 -1.47 4.62
CA ARG A 67 -5.71 -0.97 5.96
C ARG A 67 -4.79 -1.51 7.07
N SER A 68 -4.30 -2.74 6.89
CA SER A 68 -3.43 -3.43 7.84
C SER A 68 -1.95 -3.39 7.42
N ASP A 69 -1.62 -2.71 6.33
CA ASP A 69 -0.25 -2.66 5.83
C ASP A 69 0.63 -1.76 6.72
N PRO A 70 1.72 -2.29 7.30
CA PRO A 70 2.58 -1.52 8.20
C PRO A 70 3.31 -0.35 7.50
N ASN A 71 3.43 -0.38 6.18
CA ASN A 71 4.03 0.69 5.38
C ASN A 71 3.02 1.77 4.98
N PHE A 72 1.71 1.55 5.20
CA PHE A 72 0.67 2.52 4.89
C PHE A 72 0.45 3.49 6.05
N ARG A 73 0.56 4.79 5.77
CA ARG A 73 0.42 5.87 6.77
C ARG A 73 -0.57 6.97 6.35
N GLY A 74 -1.38 6.66 5.35
CA GLY A 74 -2.30 7.60 4.72
C GLY A 74 -3.76 7.44 5.15
N ASP A 75 -4.65 8.19 4.52
CA ASP A 75 -6.11 8.08 4.71
C ASP A 75 -6.66 6.93 3.87
N PHE A 76 -7.01 5.83 4.54
CA PHE A 76 -7.58 4.65 3.89
C PHE A 76 -8.93 4.93 3.22
N ALA A 77 -9.79 5.73 3.84
CA ALA A 77 -11.13 6.00 3.29
C ALA A 77 -11.03 6.79 1.98
N ALA A 78 -10.10 7.75 1.92
CA ALA A 78 -9.80 8.48 0.69
C ALA A 78 -9.30 7.53 -0.43
N ILE A 79 -8.39 6.59 -0.12
CA ILE A 79 -7.92 5.60 -1.11
C ILE A 79 -9.05 4.70 -1.60
N VAL A 80 -9.95 4.27 -0.72
CA VAL A 80 -11.10 3.43 -1.10
C VAL A 80 -12.01 4.17 -2.09
N ASN A 81 -12.29 5.45 -1.84
CA ASN A 81 -13.07 6.27 -2.75
C ASN A 81 -12.37 6.41 -4.11
N ASP A 82 -11.08 6.69 -4.12
CA ASP A 82 -10.31 6.79 -5.36
C ASP A 82 -10.27 5.47 -6.14
N ALA A 83 -10.11 4.35 -5.44
CA ALA A 83 -10.11 3.01 -6.03
C ALA A 83 -11.42 2.67 -6.76
N ALA A 84 -12.55 3.16 -6.24
CA ALA A 84 -13.85 2.99 -6.88
C ALA A 84 -13.89 3.69 -8.25
N THR A 85 -13.26 4.87 -8.35
CA THR A 85 -13.28 5.73 -9.55
C THR A 85 -12.21 5.41 -10.59
N LEU A 86 -11.28 4.48 -10.33
CA LEU A 86 -10.13 4.23 -11.21
C LEU A 86 -10.50 3.87 -12.66
N LEU A 87 -11.59 3.12 -12.85
CA LEU A 87 -12.07 2.71 -14.17
C LEU A 87 -13.18 3.62 -14.72
N GLU A 88 -13.61 4.64 -13.96
CA GLU A 88 -14.64 5.56 -14.42
C GLU A 88 -14.16 6.37 -15.63
N GLY A 89 -15.07 6.58 -16.59
CA GLY A 89 -14.76 7.25 -17.85
C GLY A 89 -14.12 6.35 -18.91
N TYR A 90 -13.85 5.08 -18.61
CA TYR A 90 -13.37 4.11 -19.59
C TYR A 90 -14.46 3.13 -20.03
N THR A 91 -14.46 2.81 -21.31
CA THR A 91 -15.21 1.69 -21.89
C THR A 91 -14.26 0.52 -22.13
N ILE A 92 -14.62 -0.66 -21.62
CA ILE A 92 -13.81 -1.85 -21.78
C ILE A 92 -13.98 -2.41 -23.18
N VAL A 93 -12.88 -2.45 -23.95
CA VAL A 93 -12.89 -2.93 -25.34
C VAL A 93 -12.00 -4.16 -25.52
N ARG A 94 -12.34 -5.01 -26.50
CA ARG A 94 -11.55 -6.21 -26.82
C ARG A 94 -10.18 -5.87 -27.42
N ARG A 95 -10.15 -4.86 -28.30
CA ARG A 95 -8.94 -4.31 -28.91
C ARG A 95 -9.07 -2.79 -29.00
N GLY A 96 -8.00 -2.10 -28.66
CA GLY A 96 -7.97 -0.64 -28.70
C GLY A 96 -7.65 -0.14 -30.11
N GLY A 97 -8.38 0.87 -30.58
CA GLY A 97 -8.15 1.49 -31.88
C GLY A 97 -9.44 1.94 -32.56
N TYR A 98 -9.31 2.34 -33.83
CA TYR A 98 -10.43 2.70 -34.69
C TYR A 98 -10.96 1.45 -35.38
N PHE A 99 -11.79 0.71 -34.65
CA PHE A 99 -12.46 -0.49 -35.16
C PHE A 99 -13.97 -0.27 -35.19
N PRO A 100 -14.73 -0.93 -36.09
CA PRO A 100 -16.18 -0.77 -36.18
C PRO A 100 -16.91 -1.00 -34.85
N GLU A 101 -16.46 -1.99 -34.07
CA GLU A 101 -17.01 -2.29 -32.74
C GLU A 101 -16.75 -1.21 -31.68
N ASN A 102 -15.82 -0.27 -31.94
CA ASN A 102 -15.48 0.84 -31.06
C ASN A 102 -16.08 2.18 -31.56
N ALA A 103 -16.98 2.15 -32.55
CA ALA A 103 -17.57 3.36 -33.10
C ALA A 103 -18.28 4.18 -32.01
N GLY A 104 -17.97 5.48 -31.95
CA GLY A 104 -18.52 6.39 -30.94
C GLY A 104 -17.77 6.40 -29.60
N ILE A 105 -16.72 5.59 -29.41
CA ILE A 105 -15.90 5.58 -28.20
C ILE A 105 -14.57 6.31 -28.47
N PRO A 106 -14.32 7.48 -27.83
CA PRO A 106 -13.05 8.20 -27.95
C PRO A 106 -11.86 7.31 -27.60
N ARG A 107 -10.72 7.49 -28.29
CA ARG A 107 -9.58 6.56 -28.20
C ARG A 107 -9.02 6.49 -26.77
N GLU A 108 -8.97 7.63 -26.10
CA GLU A 108 -8.52 7.83 -24.72
C GLU A 108 -9.46 7.22 -23.68
N GLN A 109 -10.72 6.96 -24.03
CA GLN A 109 -11.69 6.29 -23.17
C GLN A 109 -11.72 4.77 -23.39
N GLN A 110 -11.00 4.25 -24.39
CA GLN A 110 -10.93 2.81 -24.64
C GLN A 110 -9.88 2.16 -23.73
N LEU A 111 -10.31 1.26 -22.86
CA LEU A 111 -9.43 0.46 -22.00
C LEU A 111 -9.53 -1.02 -22.36
N THR A 112 -8.40 -1.63 -22.70
CA THR A 112 -8.37 -3.09 -22.96
C THR A 112 -8.20 -3.85 -21.66
N THR A 113 -8.56 -5.14 -21.64
CA THR A 113 -8.33 -5.99 -20.47
C THR A 113 -6.84 -6.13 -20.15
N ALA A 114 -5.94 -5.94 -21.11
CA ALA A 114 -4.49 -5.98 -20.90
C ALA A 114 -3.94 -4.73 -20.20
N GLN A 115 -4.76 -3.69 -20.03
CA GLN A 115 -4.35 -2.43 -19.44
C GLN A 115 -4.80 -2.30 -17.99
N VAL A 116 -4.15 -1.37 -17.30
CA VAL A 116 -4.48 -0.93 -15.95
C VAL A 116 -4.59 0.58 -15.91
N THR A 117 -5.53 1.07 -15.13
CA THR A 117 -5.58 2.46 -14.68
C THR A 117 -4.89 2.53 -13.32
N TYR A 118 -4.06 3.54 -13.11
CA TYR A 118 -3.34 3.70 -11.85
C TYR A 118 -3.29 5.14 -11.38
N ARG A 119 -3.10 5.29 -10.07
CA ARG A 119 -2.78 6.55 -9.39
C ARG A 119 -1.63 6.30 -8.43
N VAL A 120 -0.78 7.30 -8.26
CA VAL A 120 0.37 7.30 -7.37
C VAL A 120 0.17 8.38 -6.34
N TYR A 121 0.33 8.04 -5.06
CA TYR A 121 0.19 8.95 -3.95
C TYR A 121 1.47 9.01 -3.13
N SER A 122 1.80 10.20 -2.62
CA SER A 122 2.85 10.33 -1.61
C SER A 122 2.33 9.92 -0.24
N LEU A 123 3.04 9.00 0.43
CA LEU A 123 2.79 8.63 1.83
C LEU A 123 3.66 9.44 2.81
N GLY A 124 4.36 10.46 2.32
CA GLY A 124 5.35 11.22 3.07
C GLY A 124 6.76 10.63 2.98
N GLY A 125 7.77 11.48 3.18
CA GLY A 125 9.16 11.10 2.99
C GLY A 125 9.45 10.68 1.54
N ARG A 126 9.81 9.41 1.36
CA ARG A 126 10.21 8.82 0.05
C ARG A 126 9.34 7.65 -0.36
N ASP A 127 8.27 7.41 0.39
CA ASP A 127 7.41 6.26 0.20
C ASP A 127 6.18 6.69 -0.61
N GLU A 128 5.84 5.87 -1.60
CA GLU A 128 4.73 6.10 -2.51
C GLU A 128 3.78 4.91 -2.49
N LEU A 129 2.49 5.19 -2.50
CA LEU A 129 1.44 4.21 -2.77
C LEU A 129 1.10 4.24 -4.25
N VAL A 130 1.25 3.12 -4.92
CA VAL A 130 0.70 2.90 -6.26
C VAL A 130 -0.60 2.12 -6.11
N LEU A 131 -1.71 2.76 -6.43
CA LEU A 131 -3.04 2.17 -6.46
C LEU A 131 -3.42 1.91 -7.91
N TYR A 132 -3.85 0.70 -8.25
CA TYR A 132 -4.19 0.36 -9.62
C TYR A 132 -5.37 -0.60 -9.72
N ARG A 133 -6.04 -0.57 -10.87
CA ARG A 133 -7.16 -1.45 -11.17
C ARG A 133 -7.08 -1.91 -12.62
N THR A 134 -7.39 -3.17 -12.84
CA THR A 134 -7.50 -3.77 -14.17
C THR A 134 -8.93 -4.28 -14.38
N PRO A 135 -9.46 -4.24 -15.62
CA PRO A 135 -10.75 -4.86 -15.92
C PRO A 135 -10.79 -6.37 -15.64
N ARG A 136 -9.62 -7.03 -15.53
CA ARG A 136 -9.51 -8.47 -15.30
C ARG A 136 -9.74 -8.90 -13.84
N ILE A 137 -9.60 -7.98 -12.89
CA ILE A 137 -9.57 -8.29 -11.45
C ILE A 137 -10.66 -7.47 -10.78
N GLY A 138 -11.52 -8.15 -10.02
CA GLY A 138 -12.74 -7.55 -9.44
C GLY A 138 -12.48 -6.48 -8.37
N THR A 139 -11.23 -6.30 -7.93
CA THR A 139 -10.84 -5.35 -6.89
C THR A 139 -9.62 -4.54 -7.30
N ALA A 140 -9.47 -3.34 -6.74
CA ALA A 140 -8.24 -2.59 -6.86
C ALA A 140 -7.12 -3.27 -6.06
N GLN A 141 -5.91 -3.10 -6.55
CA GLN A 141 -4.69 -3.60 -5.94
C GLN A 141 -3.75 -2.43 -5.66
N TYR A 142 -2.75 -2.70 -4.84
CA TYR A 142 -1.75 -1.72 -4.49
C TYR A 142 -0.37 -2.33 -4.35
N PHE A 143 0.63 -1.47 -4.44
CA PHE A 143 1.92 -1.70 -3.81
C PHE A 143 2.48 -0.40 -3.27
N ILE A 144 3.29 -0.49 -2.23
CA ILE A 144 4.02 0.64 -1.65
C ILE A 144 5.47 0.47 -2.03
N ARG A 145 6.09 1.54 -2.52
CA ARG A 145 7.51 1.55 -2.91
C ARG A 145 8.26 2.70 -2.28
N ARG A 146 9.59 2.57 -2.20
CA ARG A 146 10.51 3.63 -1.81
C ARG A 146 11.30 4.12 -3.01
N LEU A 147 11.32 5.44 -3.24
CA LEU A 147 12.14 6.05 -4.29
C LEU A 147 13.64 5.90 -3.95
N GLN A 148 14.43 5.27 -4.84
CA GLN A 148 15.88 5.19 -4.72
C GLN A 148 16.51 6.59 -4.79
N GLU A 149 17.68 6.77 -4.15
CA GLU A 149 18.51 7.94 -4.39
C GLU A 149 19.00 7.88 -5.82
N GLN A 150 18.70 8.91 -6.61
CA GLN A 150 19.57 9.21 -7.73
C GLN A 150 20.94 9.50 -7.12
N PRO A 151 21.99 8.70 -7.39
CA PRO A 151 23.32 9.13 -7.02
C PRO A 151 23.53 10.49 -7.69
N ALA A 152 23.98 11.48 -6.90
CA ALA A 152 24.34 12.79 -7.43
C ALA A 152 25.20 12.55 -8.68
N GLN A 153 24.79 13.09 -9.83
CA GLN A 153 25.59 13.00 -11.04
C GLN A 153 27.00 13.49 -10.68
N PRO A 154 28.07 12.73 -10.98
CA PRO A 154 29.41 13.21 -10.76
C PRO A 154 29.54 14.51 -11.55
N THR A 155 29.81 15.61 -10.84
CA THR A 155 30.09 16.91 -11.42
C THR A 155 31.11 16.72 -12.53
N PRO A 156 30.88 17.20 -13.77
CA PRO A 156 31.86 17.05 -14.83
C PRO A 156 33.18 17.68 -14.35
N SER A 157 34.21 16.86 -14.16
CA SER A 157 35.55 17.33 -13.86
C SER A 157 35.94 18.35 -14.93
N PRO A 158 36.36 19.58 -14.56
CA PRO A 158 36.82 20.55 -15.54
C PRO A 158 38.01 19.93 -16.27
N GLY A 159 37.82 19.68 -17.57
CA GLY A 159 38.78 19.03 -18.42
C GLY A 159 40.13 19.75 -18.34
N ARG A 160 41.21 18.97 -18.18
CA ARG A 160 42.57 19.43 -18.42
C ARG A 160 42.61 20.08 -19.81
N GLN A 161 42.73 21.39 -19.86
CA GLN A 161 43.16 22.08 -21.07
C GLN A 161 44.53 21.51 -21.43
N ARG A 162 44.60 20.81 -22.56
CA ARG A 162 45.87 20.51 -23.22
C ARG A 162 46.42 21.85 -23.70
N LEU A 163 47.44 22.36 -23.01
CA LEU A 163 48.32 23.38 -23.56
C LEU A 163 49.07 22.73 -24.72
N GLY A 164 48.81 23.23 -25.93
CA GLY A 164 49.66 23.02 -27.10
C GLY A 164 50.86 23.94 -27.07
#